data_AF-A0AAU9JM88-F1
#
_entry.id   AF-A0AAU9JM88-F1
#
_cell.length_a   1.000
_cell.length_b   1.000
_cell.length_c   1.000
_cell.angle_alpha   90.00
_cell.angle_beta   90.00
_cell.angle_gamma   90.00
#
_symmetry.space_group_name_H-M   'P 1'
#
loop_
_entity.id
_entity.type
_entity.pdbx_description
1 polymer ?
#
loop_
_entity_poly.entity_id
_entity_poly.type
_entity_poly.pdbx_seq_one_letter_code
_entity_poly.pdbx_strand_id
1 'polypeptide(L)'
;MKNRKNSFDAKFLSKTANLRQDPISCYNTVVSQYNDRVNVKNGIHLEHAYNDAVYVFWFGFQRYWYWLLFILYLAPYVTIITLCLSLYSLIIHENALSVYRNNSKQVKDLFENMVLNEEICKNGSSHYLYFSLKPQDVDFFPFPPTTKEVLKARENDGKVCFMVYDRVFLSWSENLRSSRCLIWLHTVLNIALFVAMQYYVYTPLFCFNLLHPVESISKCGVSDINSIVFFW
;
A
#
# COMPACT_ATOMS: atom_id res chain seq x y z
N MET A 1 -15.51 0.81 -45.34
CA MET A 1 -14.32 1.68 -45.20
C MET A 1 -14.76 3.05 -44.70
N LYS A 2 -14.48 3.39 -43.44
CA LYS A 2 -14.66 4.73 -42.88
C LYS A 2 -13.32 5.17 -42.28
N ASN A 3 -12.77 6.22 -42.87
CA ASN A 3 -11.59 6.96 -42.41
C ASN A 3 -11.65 7.19 -40.88
N ARG A 4 -10.70 6.63 -40.15
CA ARG A 4 -10.35 7.16 -38.83
C ARG A 4 -9.12 8.03 -38.98
N LYS A 5 -9.36 9.31 -38.72
CA LYS A 5 -8.41 10.41 -38.66
C LYS A 5 -7.12 9.98 -37.97
N ASN A 6 -6.00 10.26 -38.64
CA ASN A 6 -4.71 10.43 -38.01
C ASN A 6 -4.78 11.69 -37.15
N SER A 7 -5.19 11.57 -35.88
CA SER A 7 -4.87 12.57 -34.86
C SER A 7 -3.68 12.06 -34.05
N PHE A 8 -2.75 12.97 -33.77
CA PHE A 8 -1.79 12.85 -32.70
C PHE A 8 -2.57 12.76 -31.38
N ASP A 9 -3.08 11.57 -31.05
CA ASP A 9 -3.56 11.27 -29.72
C ASP A 9 -2.35 10.79 -28.92
N ALA A 10 -1.49 11.73 -28.52
CA ALA A 10 -0.82 11.60 -27.23
C ALA A 10 -1.94 11.59 -26.20
N LYS A 11 -2.58 10.44 -26.02
CA LYS A 11 -3.60 10.26 -25.01
C LYS A 11 -2.83 10.21 -23.71
N PHE A 12 -2.56 11.40 -23.16
CA PHE A 12 -2.12 11.61 -21.79
C PHE A 12 -3.23 11.09 -20.88
N LEU A 13 -3.33 9.76 -20.76
CA LEU A 13 -4.13 9.09 -19.75
C LEU A 13 -3.35 9.12 -18.43
N SER A 14 -2.94 10.32 -17.99
CA SER A 14 -2.54 10.51 -16.60
C SER A 14 -3.84 10.60 -15.78
N LYS A 15 -4.37 9.45 -15.37
CA LYS A 15 -5.27 9.40 -14.21
C LYS A 15 -4.43 9.60 -12.96
N THR A 16 -3.91 10.81 -12.75
CA THR A 16 -3.20 11.21 -11.52
C THR A 16 -4.12 11.90 -10.52
N ALA A 17 -5.44 11.85 -10.71
CA ALA A 17 -6.39 12.34 -9.73
C ALA A 17 -6.38 11.43 -8.47
N ASN A 18 -5.60 11.83 -7.46
CA ASN A 18 -5.70 11.38 -6.07
C ASN A 18 -5.62 9.86 -5.87
N LEU A 19 -4.50 9.24 -6.26
CA LEU A 19 -4.16 7.92 -5.72
C LEU A 19 -4.05 8.03 -4.20
N ARG A 20 -4.98 7.38 -3.48
CA ARG A 20 -4.90 7.19 -2.03
C ARG A 20 -3.57 6.50 -1.75
N GLN A 21 -2.73 7.14 -0.94
CA GLN A 21 -1.34 6.72 -0.68
C GLN A 21 -1.23 5.50 0.26
N ASP A 22 -2.15 4.53 0.15
CA ASP A 22 -1.97 3.25 0.83
C ASP A 22 -1.05 2.34 -0.01
N PRO A 23 -0.20 1.54 0.65
CA PRO A 23 0.85 0.79 -0.03
C PRO A 23 0.31 -0.28 -0.97
N ILE A 24 -0.87 -0.85 -0.69
CA ILE A 24 -1.47 -1.89 -1.53
C ILE A 24 -2.02 -1.29 -2.83
N SER A 25 -2.74 -0.17 -2.77
CA SER A 25 -3.20 0.58 -3.95
C SER A 25 -2.03 1.01 -4.85
N CYS A 26 -0.97 1.54 -4.24
CA CYS A 26 0.24 1.93 -4.95
C CYS A 26 0.88 0.73 -5.67
N TYR A 27 1.05 -0.39 -4.97
CA TYR A 27 1.57 -1.62 -5.57
C TYR A 27 0.68 -2.15 -6.70
N ASN A 28 -0.63 -2.21 -6.48
CA ASN A 28 -1.59 -2.65 -7.50
C ASN A 28 -1.58 -1.77 -8.75
N THR A 29 -1.28 -0.48 -8.59
CA THR A 29 -1.08 0.43 -9.72
C THR A 29 0.15 0.02 -10.52
N VAL A 30 1.28 -0.29 -9.86
CA VAL A 30 2.49 -0.81 -10.55
C VAL A 30 2.18 -2.11 -11.29
N VAL A 31 1.49 -3.05 -10.65
CA VAL A 31 1.06 -4.32 -11.28
C VAL A 31 0.15 -4.05 -12.49
N SER A 32 -0.77 -3.09 -12.38
CA SER A 32 -1.64 -2.70 -13.50
C SER A 32 -0.85 -2.16 -14.69
N GLN A 33 0.19 -1.36 -14.44
CA GLN A 33 1.02 -0.83 -15.53
C GLN A 33 1.93 -1.90 -16.11
N TYR A 34 2.45 -2.82 -15.30
CA TYR A 34 3.20 -3.97 -15.78
C TYR A 34 2.35 -4.87 -16.70
N ASN A 35 1.11 -5.13 -16.32
CA ASN A 35 0.17 -5.96 -17.07
C ASN A 35 -0.32 -5.32 -18.37
N ASP A 36 0.04 -4.06 -18.66
CA ASP A 36 -0.24 -3.43 -19.95
C ASP A 36 0.53 -4.16 -21.07
N ARG A 37 -0.05 -4.21 -22.26
CA ARG A 37 0.49 -4.87 -23.46
C ARG A 37 1.88 -4.38 -23.83
N VAL A 38 2.20 -3.13 -23.50
CA VAL A 38 3.48 -2.49 -23.80
C VAL A 38 4.60 -2.97 -22.86
N ASN A 39 4.25 -3.34 -21.63
CA ASN A 39 5.23 -3.58 -20.56
C ASN A 39 5.34 -5.08 -20.19
N VAL A 40 4.30 -5.87 -20.44
CA VAL A 40 4.23 -7.28 -20.04
C VAL A 40 5.36 -8.11 -20.65
N LYS A 41 5.98 -8.98 -19.84
CA LYS A 41 7.06 -9.86 -20.29
C LYS A 41 6.52 -11.26 -20.56
N ASN A 42 6.79 -11.80 -21.75
CA ASN A 42 6.45 -13.18 -22.13
C ASN A 42 4.96 -13.55 -21.92
N GLY A 43 4.06 -12.55 -21.96
CA GLY A 43 2.63 -12.75 -21.69
C GLY A 43 2.28 -13.14 -20.25
N ILE A 44 3.22 -13.03 -19.30
CA ILE A 44 2.97 -13.33 -17.89
C ILE A 44 2.17 -12.19 -17.26
N HIS A 45 0.94 -12.48 -16.84
CA HIS A 45 0.13 -11.53 -16.11
C HIS A 45 0.30 -11.72 -14.60
N LEU A 46 0.62 -10.64 -13.90
CA LEU A 46 0.79 -10.62 -12.46
C LEU A 46 -0.55 -10.42 -11.75
N GLU A 47 -0.68 -11.02 -10.58
CA GLU A 47 -1.88 -10.95 -9.77
C GLU A 47 -1.93 -9.64 -8.97
N HIS A 48 -3.11 -9.04 -8.87
CA HIS A 48 -3.35 -7.90 -7.98
C HIS A 48 -3.50 -8.36 -6.53
N ALA A 49 -2.89 -7.63 -5.61
CA ALA A 49 -3.10 -7.87 -4.19
C ALA A 49 -4.52 -7.43 -3.78
N TYR A 50 -5.16 -8.20 -2.90
CA TYR A 50 -6.46 -7.83 -2.35
C TYR A 50 -6.35 -6.52 -1.54
N ASN A 51 -7.27 -5.59 -1.79
CA ASN A 51 -7.35 -4.31 -1.10
C ASN A 51 -8.80 -3.92 -0.85
N ASP A 52 -9.11 -3.42 0.35
CA ASP A 52 -10.45 -2.97 0.70
C ASP A 52 -10.47 -1.62 1.42
N ALA A 53 -11.66 -1.03 1.50
CA ALA A 53 -11.83 0.30 2.05
C ALA A 53 -11.51 0.40 3.56
N VAL A 54 -11.67 -0.69 4.31
CA VAL A 54 -11.42 -0.73 5.76
C VAL A 54 -9.92 -0.67 6.02
N TYR A 55 -9.14 -1.46 5.30
CA TYR A 55 -7.68 -1.40 5.31
C TYR A 55 -7.18 -0.01 4.94
N VAL A 56 -7.66 0.56 3.82
CA VAL A 56 -7.23 1.88 3.33
C VAL A 56 -7.50 2.96 4.37
N PHE A 57 -8.69 2.92 4.99
CA PHE A 57 -9.05 3.86 6.06
C PHE A 57 -8.14 3.69 7.28
N TRP A 58 -8.01 2.47 7.80
CA TRP A 58 -7.27 2.22 9.03
C TRP A 58 -5.77 2.45 8.88
N PHE A 59 -5.18 2.01 7.76
CA PHE A 59 -3.77 2.28 7.46
C PHE A 59 -3.49 3.78 7.35
N GLY A 60 -4.38 4.54 6.69
CA GLY A 60 -4.28 5.99 6.65
C GLY A 60 -4.33 6.62 8.05
N PHE A 61 -5.21 6.10 8.91
CA PHE A 61 -5.32 6.54 10.30
C PHE A 61 -4.04 6.23 11.11
N GLN A 62 -3.48 5.02 10.97
CA GLN A 62 -2.18 4.63 11.55
C GLN A 62 -1.05 5.55 11.10
N ARG A 63 -0.99 5.87 9.80
CA ARG A 63 0.11 6.66 9.22
C ARG A 63 0.08 8.14 9.63
N TYR A 64 -1.09 8.78 9.62
CA TYR A 64 -1.18 10.25 9.77
C TYR A 64 -1.65 10.70 11.16
N TRP A 65 -2.36 9.86 11.91
CA TRP A 65 -3.01 10.24 13.17
C TRP A 65 -2.47 9.46 14.37
N TYR A 66 -1.17 9.13 14.38
CA TYR A 66 -0.56 8.27 15.40
C TYR A 66 -0.68 8.82 16.84
N TRP A 67 -0.65 10.15 17.03
CA TRP A 67 -0.89 10.76 18.34
C TRP A 67 -2.31 10.56 18.84
N LEU A 68 -3.30 10.73 17.95
CA LEU A 68 -4.71 10.49 18.29
C LEU A 68 -4.94 9.01 18.59
N LEU A 69 -4.30 8.11 17.83
CA LEU A 69 -4.31 6.68 18.10
C LEU A 69 -3.75 6.35 19.48
N PHE A 70 -2.66 6.99 19.89
CA PHE A 70 -2.11 6.78 21.23
C PHE A 70 -3.12 7.15 22.32
N ILE A 71 -3.84 8.26 22.17
CA ILE A 71 -4.91 8.66 23.11
C ILE A 71 -6.06 7.64 23.08
N LEU A 72 -6.48 7.18 21.89
CA LEU A 72 -7.52 6.17 21.74
C LEU A 72 -7.12 4.82 22.35
N TYR A 73 -5.83 4.46 22.30
CA TYR A 73 -5.28 3.28 22.96
C TYR A 73 -5.27 3.40 24.49
N LEU A 74 -5.51 4.59 25.04
CA LEU A 74 -5.70 4.77 26.48
C LEU A 74 -7.18 4.75 26.90
N ALA A 75 -8.11 4.71 25.94
CA ALA A 75 -9.52 4.64 26.25
C ALA A 75 -9.98 3.17 26.43
N PRO A 76 -10.71 2.86 27.53
CA PRO A 76 -11.32 1.55 27.68
C PRO A 76 -12.35 1.28 26.57
N TYR A 77 -12.54 0.01 26.22
CA TYR A 77 -13.28 -0.57 25.10
C TYR A 77 -12.78 -0.20 23.69
N VAL A 78 -12.30 1.03 23.49
CA VAL A 78 -11.70 1.51 22.23
C VAL A 78 -10.41 0.74 21.92
N THR A 79 -9.60 0.45 22.94
CA THR A 79 -8.43 -0.43 22.85
C THR A 79 -8.70 -1.76 22.14
N ILE A 80 -9.78 -2.46 22.50
CA ILE A 80 -10.16 -3.74 21.87
C ILE A 80 -10.49 -3.54 20.38
N ILE A 81 -11.30 -2.53 20.06
CA ILE A 81 -11.70 -2.23 18.67
C ILE A 81 -10.46 -1.92 17.82
N THR A 82 -9.60 -1.05 18.32
CA THR A 82 -8.38 -0.66 17.59
C THR A 82 -7.38 -1.82 17.46
N LEU A 83 -7.34 -2.74 18.42
CA LEU A 83 -6.54 -3.97 18.32
C LEU A 83 -7.07 -4.87 17.21
N CYS A 84 -8.39 -5.11 17.16
CA CYS A 84 -9.02 -5.87 16.08
C CYS A 84 -8.72 -5.26 14.70
N LEU A 85 -8.83 -3.93 14.55
CA LEU A 85 -8.52 -3.23 13.30
C LEU A 85 -7.03 -3.32 12.91
N SER A 86 -6.13 -3.26 13.90
CA SER A 86 -4.69 -3.40 13.66
C SER A 86 -4.31 -4.82 13.23
N LEU A 87 -4.87 -5.84 13.88
CA LEU A 87 -4.71 -7.24 13.49
C LEU A 87 -5.29 -7.51 12.10
N TYR A 88 -6.48 -6.98 11.81
CA TYR A 88 -7.09 -7.06 10.50
C TYR A 88 -6.18 -6.47 9.41
N SER A 89 -5.66 -5.26 9.64
CA SER A 89 -4.76 -4.60 8.69
C SER A 89 -3.44 -5.35 8.51
N LEU A 90 -2.93 -5.97 9.57
CA LEU A 90 -1.77 -6.86 9.51
C LEU A 90 -2.04 -8.08 8.61
N ILE A 91 -3.19 -8.75 8.77
CA ILE A 91 -3.57 -9.90 7.93
C ILE A 91 -3.67 -9.52 6.46
N ILE A 92 -4.39 -8.43 6.14
CA ILE A 92 -4.54 -7.96 4.76
C ILE A 92 -3.16 -7.61 4.16
N HIS A 93 -2.30 -6.95 4.93
CA HIS A 93 -0.98 -6.57 4.46
C HIS A 93 -0.03 -7.75 4.26
N GLU A 94 -0.04 -8.75 5.15
CA GLU A 94 0.75 -9.98 4.97
C GLU A 94 0.26 -10.80 3.77
N ASN A 95 -1.05 -10.83 3.52
CA ASN A 95 -1.62 -11.42 2.30
C ASN A 95 -1.10 -10.69 1.04
N ALA A 96 -1.10 -9.36 1.03
CA ALA A 96 -0.56 -8.58 -0.07
C ALA A 96 0.95 -8.82 -0.27
N LEU A 97 1.72 -8.97 0.80
CA LEU A 97 3.13 -9.34 0.74
C LEU A 97 3.34 -10.75 0.19
N SER A 98 2.43 -11.69 0.47
CA SER A 98 2.46 -13.03 -0.12
C SER A 98 2.29 -12.96 -1.64
N VAL A 99 1.30 -12.21 -2.12
CA VAL A 99 1.08 -11.96 -3.56
C VAL A 99 2.32 -11.29 -4.18
N TYR A 100 2.87 -10.26 -3.54
CA TYR A 100 4.10 -9.60 -3.98
C TYR A 100 5.24 -10.61 -4.14
N ARG A 101 5.48 -11.49 -3.15
CA ARG A 101 6.56 -12.49 -3.21
C ARG A 101 6.31 -13.49 -4.35
N ASN A 102 5.07 -13.90 -4.58
CA ASN A 102 4.73 -14.78 -5.69
C ASN A 102 4.95 -14.11 -7.04
N ASN A 103 4.57 -12.85 -7.19
CA ASN A 103 4.84 -12.05 -8.39
C ASN A 103 6.34 -11.86 -8.64
N SER A 104 7.13 -11.54 -7.60
CA SER A 104 8.60 -11.40 -7.72
C SER A 104 9.32 -12.70 -8.09
N LYS A 105 8.74 -13.87 -7.77
CA LYS A 105 9.29 -15.17 -8.21
C LYS A 105 9.07 -15.39 -9.71
N GLN A 106 7.95 -14.90 -10.25
CA GLN A 106 7.62 -15.01 -11.68
C GLN A 106 8.43 -14.00 -12.51
N VAL A 107 8.56 -12.77 -11.99
CA VAL A 107 9.22 -11.66 -12.69
C VAL A 107 10.19 -10.98 -11.73
N LYS A 108 11.50 -11.12 -12.00
CA LYS A 108 12.56 -10.54 -11.16
C LYS A 108 12.59 -9.01 -11.22
N ASP A 109 12.35 -8.44 -12.39
CA ASP A 109 12.35 -7.00 -12.61
C ASP A 109 11.03 -6.56 -13.28
N LEU A 110 10.22 -5.82 -12.53
CA LEU A 110 8.92 -5.30 -12.97
C LEU A 110 9.07 -4.11 -13.94
N PHE A 111 10.23 -3.49 -13.99
CA PHE A 111 10.44 -2.22 -14.71
C PHE A 111 11.33 -2.38 -15.94
N GLU A 112 11.80 -3.58 -16.25
CA GLU A 112 12.72 -3.89 -17.35
C GLU A 112 12.27 -3.34 -18.72
N ASN A 113 10.95 -3.33 -18.97
CA ASN A 113 10.38 -2.80 -20.21
C ASN A 113 10.02 -1.31 -20.17
N MET A 114 10.17 -0.67 -19.02
CA MET A 114 9.85 0.74 -18.78
C MET A 114 11.14 1.58 -18.76
N VAL A 115 11.02 2.89 -18.95
CA VAL A 115 12.17 3.81 -18.98
C VAL A 115 12.11 4.76 -17.80
N LEU A 116 13.15 4.76 -16.96
CA LEU A 116 13.27 5.72 -15.86
C LEU A 116 13.71 7.08 -16.41
N ASN A 117 12.87 8.11 -16.33
CA ASN A 117 13.24 9.50 -16.62
C ASN A 117 12.36 10.50 -15.84
N GLU A 118 12.96 11.12 -14.82
CA GLU A 118 12.28 12.05 -13.93
C GLU A 118 11.86 13.36 -14.60
N GLU A 119 12.67 13.87 -15.53
CA GLU A 119 12.42 15.17 -16.17
C GLU A 119 11.17 15.12 -17.05
N ILE A 120 10.99 14.03 -17.81
CA ILE A 120 9.82 13.82 -18.66
C ILE A 120 8.55 13.69 -17.79
N CYS A 121 8.62 12.91 -16.72
CA CYS A 121 7.53 12.75 -15.76
C CYS A 121 7.14 14.07 -15.07
N LYS A 122 8.13 14.85 -14.65
CA LYS A 122 7.93 16.18 -14.06
C LYS A 122 7.23 17.13 -15.02
N ASN A 123 7.67 17.17 -16.28
CA ASN A 123 7.06 18.01 -17.32
C ASN A 123 5.62 17.59 -17.65
N GLY A 124 5.33 16.28 -17.61
CA GLY A 124 3.99 15.75 -17.80
C GLY A 124 3.11 15.73 -16.54
N SER A 125 3.58 16.28 -15.41
CA SER A 125 2.87 16.31 -14.12
C SER A 125 2.31 14.93 -13.70
N SER A 126 3.07 13.86 -13.97
CA SER A 126 2.65 12.49 -13.69
C SER A 126 3.84 11.60 -13.35
N HIS A 127 3.64 10.66 -12.43
CA HIS A 127 4.66 9.70 -12.02
C HIS A 127 4.97 8.64 -13.09
N TYR A 128 4.08 8.50 -14.08
CA TYR A 128 4.30 7.68 -15.26
C TYR A 128 3.54 8.23 -16.47
N LEU A 129 4.08 7.99 -17.66
CA LEU A 129 3.57 8.50 -18.93
C LEU A 129 3.75 7.46 -20.04
N TYR A 130 2.79 7.40 -20.97
CA TYR A 130 2.87 6.54 -22.14
C TYR A 130 3.17 7.36 -23.40
N PHE A 131 4.06 6.82 -24.23
CA PHE A 131 4.41 7.37 -25.53
C PHE A 131 4.15 6.33 -26.62
N SER A 132 3.60 6.78 -27.75
CA SER A 132 3.45 5.99 -28.97
C SER A 132 3.93 6.85 -30.14
N LEU A 133 5.10 6.50 -30.67
CA LEU A 133 5.87 7.36 -31.58
C LEU A 133 6.37 6.55 -32.77
N LYS A 134 6.79 7.22 -33.86
CA LYS A 134 7.53 6.53 -34.92
C LYS A 134 8.96 6.24 -34.45
N PRO A 135 9.65 5.23 -34.99
CA PRO A 135 11.03 4.90 -34.60
C PRO A 135 12.00 6.08 -34.71
N GLN A 136 11.82 6.94 -35.71
CA GLN A 136 12.63 8.15 -35.94
C GLN A 136 12.44 9.19 -34.83
N ASP A 137 11.24 9.29 -34.27
CA ASP A 137 10.92 10.29 -33.25
C ASP A 137 11.52 9.94 -31.87
N VAL A 138 11.93 8.69 -31.67
CA VAL A 138 12.62 8.23 -30.44
C VAL A 138 13.96 8.94 -30.28
N ASP A 139 14.59 9.38 -31.37
CA ASP A 139 15.89 10.06 -31.31
C ASP A 139 15.83 11.43 -30.65
N PHE A 140 14.65 12.09 -30.64
CA PHE A 140 14.44 13.37 -29.99
C PHE A 140 14.42 13.29 -28.46
N PHE A 141 14.29 12.08 -27.89
CA PHE A 141 14.28 11.91 -26.45
C PHE A 141 15.71 11.94 -25.88
N PRO A 142 15.91 12.51 -24.69
CA PRO A 142 17.21 12.58 -24.02
C PRO A 142 17.57 11.24 -23.34
N PHE A 143 17.43 10.12 -24.07
CA PHE A 143 17.79 8.78 -23.59
C PHE A 143 19.20 8.37 -24.04
N PRO A 144 19.88 7.48 -23.29
CA PRO A 144 21.11 6.85 -23.75
C PRO A 144 20.91 6.12 -25.09
N PRO A 145 21.94 6.06 -25.97
CA PRO A 145 21.85 5.38 -27.26
C PRO A 145 21.39 3.92 -27.13
N THR A 146 21.89 3.21 -26.12
CA THR A 146 21.51 1.81 -25.82
C THR A 146 20.02 1.66 -25.54
N THR A 147 19.44 2.56 -24.75
CA THR A 147 17.99 2.58 -24.47
C THR A 147 17.20 2.86 -25.75
N LYS A 148 17.66 3.80 -26.58
CA LYS A 148 17.00 4.13 -27.86
C LYS A 148 16.99 2.94 -28.82
N GLU A 149 18.09 2.22 -28.94
CA GLU A 149 18.19 1.00 -29.76
C GLU A 149 17.23 -0.07 -29.27
N VAL A 150 17.18 -0.33 -27.96
CA VAL A 150 16.25 -1.28 -27.36
C VAL A 150 14.79 -0.88 -27.60
N LEU A 151 14.46 0.41 -27.50
CA LEU A 151 13.11 0.90 -27.79
C LEU A 151 12.74 0.72 -29.27
N LYS A 152 13.65 1.08 -30.19
CA LYS A 152 13.44 0.92 -31.63
C LYS A 152 13.27 -0.54 -32.03
N ALA A 153 13.99 -1.47 -31.39
CA ALA A 153 13.84 -2.90 -31.63
C ALA A 153 12.46 -3.46 -31.24
N ARG A 154 11.67 -2.72 -30.45
CA ARG A 154 10.30 -3.07 -30.05
C ARG A 154 9.23 -2.48 -30.98
N GLU A 155 9.62 -2.02 -32.17
CA GLU A 155 8.68 -1.50 -33.16
C GLU A 155 7.62 -2.55 -33.51
N ASN A 156 6.36 -2.13 -33.45
CA ASN A 156 5.22 -2.91 -33.89
C ASN A 156 4.28 -2.02 -34.71
N ASP A 157 3.89 -2.47 -35.90
CA ASP A 157 3.05 -1.71 -36.84
C ASP A 157 3.54 -0.27 -37.14
N GLY A 158 4.84 -0.07 -37.29
CA GLY A 158 5.40 1.24 -37.62
C GLY A 158 5.50 2.21 -36.43
N LYS A 159 5.22 1.73 -35.21
CA LYS A 159 5.22 2.53 -33.98
C LYS A 159 5.99 1.84 -32.88
N VAL A 160 6.64 2.66 -32.05
CA VAL A 160 7.27 2.26 -30.81
C VAL A 160 6.40 2.76 -29.67
N CYS A 161 5.95 1.84 -28.82
CA CYS A 161 5.20 2.14 -27.61
C CYS A 161 6.09 1.88 -26.40
N PHE A 162 6.13 2.83 -25.46
CA PHE A 162 6.85 2.66 -24.21
C PHE A 162 6.27 3.51 -23.10
N MET A 163 6.55 3.11 -21.86
CA MET A 163 6.20 3.84 -20.66
C MET A 163 7.45 4.46 -20.04
N VAL A 164 7.33 5.73 -19.66
CA VAL A 164 8.32 6.44 -18.86
C VAL A 164 7.80 6.56 -17.43
N TYR A 165 8.67 6.41 -16.43
CA TYR A 165 8.31 6.53 -15.01
C TYR A 165 9.38 7.28 -14.21
N ASP A 166 9.02 7.72 -13.01
CA ASP A 166 9.91 8.39 -12.06
C ASP A 166 10.24 7.54 -10.83
N ARG A 167 11.09 8.06 -9.93
CA ARG A 167 11.45 7.37 -8.67
C ARG A 167 10.27 7.22 -7.71
N VAL A 168 9.25 8.06 -7.81
CA VAL A 168 8.05 7.93 -6.96
C VAL A 168 7.28 6.69 -7.35
N PHE A 169 7.07 6.47 -8.65
CA PHE A 169 6.47 5.24 -9.17
C PHE A 169 7.28 4.00 -8.81
N LEU A 170 8.62 4.07 -8.88
CA LEU A 170 9.49 2.99 -8.43
C LEU A 170 9.25 2.64 -6.94
N SER A 171 9.21 3.68 -6.10
CA SER A 171 8.99 3.52 -4.66
C SER A 171 7.64 2.89 -4.32
N TRP A 172 6.63 2.99 -5.18
CA TRP A 172 5.32 2.35 -4.96
C TRP A 172 5.43 0.82 -4.86
N SER A 173 6.37 0.20 -5.58
CA SER A 173 6.62 -1.24 -5.47
C SER A 173 7.35 -1.62 -4.18
N GLU A 174 8.27 -0.77 -3.72
CA GLU A 174 9.11 -1.01 -2.55
C GLU A 174 8.37 -0.71 -1.24
N ASN A 175 7.49 0.29 -1.28
CA ASN A 175 6.74 0.78 -0.12
C ASN A 175 5.82 -0.27 0.51
N LEU A 176 5.40 -1.28 -0.26
CA LEU A 176 4.65 -2.39 0.28
C LEU A 176 5.44 -3.12 1.38
N ARG A 177 6.75 -3.32 1.19
CA ARG A 177 7.60 -3.97 2.21
C ARG A 177 7.93 -3.04 3.37
N SER A 178 8.21 -1.76 3.11
CA SER A 178 8.59 -0.82 4.17
C SER A 178 7.43 -0.51 5.13
N SER A 179 6.20 -0.47 4.61
CA SER A 179 4.97 -0.20 5.39
C SER A 179 4.67 -1.29 6.43
N ARG A 180 5.21 -2.49 6.25
CA ARG A 180 5.10 -3.60 7.21
C ARG A 180 5.58 -3.20 8.61
N CYS A 181 6.68 -2.45 8.70
CA CYS A 181 7.27 -2.04 9.97
C CYS A 181 6.30 -1.15 10.77
N LEU A 182 5.63 -0.21 10.09
CA LEU A 182 4.65 0.67 10.70
C LEU A 182 3.47 -0.12 11.26
N ILE A 183 2.92 -1.06 10.49
CA ILE A 183 1.77 -1.88 10.93
C ILE A 183 2.15 -2.73 12.15
N TRP A 184 3.33 -3.34 12.14
CA TRP A 184 3.84 -4.11 13.29
C TRP A 184 4.04 -3.23 14.52
N LEU A 185 4.64 -2.05 14.36
CA LEU A 185 4.84 -1.10 15.45
C LEU A 185 3.51 -0.74 16.14
N HIS A 186 2.50 -0.37 15.36
CA HIS A 186 1.17 -0.06 15.90
C HIS A 186 0.51 -1.27 16.56
N THR A 187 0.68 -2.46 15.99
CA THR A 187 0.08 -3.69 16.53
C THR A 187 0.71 -4.05 17.88
N VAL A 188 2.03 -4.05 17.97
CA VAL A 188 2.76 -4.33 19.23
C VAL A 188 2.42 -3.30 20.30
N LEU A 189 2.40 -2.02 19.93
CA LEU A 189 2.03 -0.94 20.86
C LEU A 189 0.60 -1.12 21.37
N ASN A 190 -0.35 -1.47 20.49
CA ASN A 190 -1.74 -1.69 20.87
C ASN A 190 -1.88 -2.91 21.81
N ILE A 191 -1.18 -4.01 21.53
CA ILE A 191 -1.13 -5.19 22.42
C ILE A 191 -0.58 -4.82 23.79
N ALA A 192 0.55 -4.10 23.85
CA ALA A 192 1.16 -3.70 25.11
C ALA A 192 0.24 -2.82 25.95
N LEU A 193 -0.40 -1.82 25.33
CA LEU A 193 -1.35 -0.94 26.00
C LEU A 193 -2.63 -1.67 26.42
N PHE A 194 -3.12 -2.60 25.59
CA PHE A 194 -4.26 -3.44 25.95
C PHE A 194 -3.96 -4.29 27.21
N VAL A 195 -2.77 -4.91 27.30
CA VAL A 195 -2.35 -5.67 28.49
C VAL A 195 -2.23 -4.76 29.71
N ALA A 196 -1.62 -3.58 29.56
CA ALA A 196 -1.54 -2.60 30.64
C ALA A 196 -2.94 -2.20 31.12
N MET A 197 -3.87 -1.92 30.21
CA MET A 197 -5.26 -1.60 30.55
C MET A 197 -5.99 -2.76 31.21
N GLN A 198 -5.74 -4.00 30.79
CA GLN A 198 -6.29 -5.19 31.47
C GLN A 198 -5.86 -5.25 32.93
N TYR A 199 -4.59 -4.99 33.20
CA TYR A 199 -4.06 -5.07 34.56
C TYR A 199 -4.49 -3.89 35.44
N TYR A 200 -4.39 -2.65 34.93
CA TYR A 200 -4.58 -1.44 35.74
C TYR A 200 -6.00 -0.87 35.73
N VAL A 201 -6.82 -1.21 34.73
CA VAL A 201 -8.17 -0.64 34.57
C VAL A 201 -9.23 -1.74 34.62
N TYR A 202 -9.21 -2.71 33.70
CA TYR A 202 -10.31 -3.69 33.59
C TYR A 202 -10.41 -4.66 34.78
N THR A 203 -9.27 -5.18 35.25
CA THR A 203 -9.25 -6.09 36.40
C THR A 203 -9.74 -5.41 37.69
N PRO A 204 -9.24 -4.23 38.11
CA PRO A 204 -9.68 -3.60 39.35
C PRO A 204 -11.05 -2.90 39.26
N LEU A 205 -11.39 -2.24 38.14
CA LEU A 205 -12.63 -1.43 38.06
C LEU A 205 -13.86 -2.23 37.62
N PHE A 206 -13.67 -3.30 36.85
CA PHE A 206 -14.79 -4.01 36.22
C PHE A 206 -14.86 -5.49 36.62
N CYS A 207 -13.95 -5.98 37.49
CA CYS A 207 -13.73 -7.39 37.78
C CYS A 207 -13.62 -8.26 36.51
N PHE A 208 -13.35 -7.68 35.34
CA PHE A 208 -13.51 -8.36 34.07
C PHE A 208 -12.12 -8.71 33.55
N ASN A 209 -11.64 -9.88 33.93
CA ASN A 209 -10.38 -10.42 33.43
C ASN A 209 -10.62 -11.21 32.14
N LEU A 210 -10.35 -10.59 31.00
CA LEU A 210 -10.47 -11.24 29.67
C LEU A 210 -9.47 -12.39 29.46
N LEU A 211 -8.37 -12.42 30.23
CA LEU A 211 -7.38 -13.50 30.15
C LEU A 211 -7.80 -14.74 30.97
N HIS A 212 -8.62 -14.53 32.01
CA HIS A 212 -9.15 -15.59 32.88
C HIS A 212 -10.64 -15.36 33.17
N PRO A 213 -11.53 -15.52 32.16
CA PRO A 213 -12.94 -15.14 32.29
C PRO A 213 -13.70 -15.96 33.34
N VAL A 214 -13.27 -17.19 33.62
CA VAL A 214 -13.92 -18.11 34.58
C VAL A 214 -13.62 -17.72 36.04
N GLU A 215 -12.44 -17.17 36.32
CA GLU A 215 -12.07 -16.73 37.68
C GLU A 215 -12.57 -15.32 38.01
N SER A 216 -12.94 -14.55 37.00
CA SER A 216 -13.32 -13.14 37.15
C SER A 216 -14.74 -12.98 37.72
N ILE A 217 -15.67 -13.84 37.28
CA ILE A 217 -17.07 -13.84 37.74
C ILE A 217 -17.19 -14.26 39.21
N SER A 218 -16.30 -15.14 39.72
CA SER A 218 -16.35 -15.62 41.09
C SER A 218 -15.78 -14.64 42.13
N LYS A 219 -14.91 -13.70 41.72
CA LYS A 219 -14.29 -12.71 42.62
C LYS A 219 -15.07 -11.40 42.73
N CYS A 220 -16.00 -11.12 41.82
CA CYS A 220 -16.76 -9.87 41.85
C CYS A 220 -17.83 -9.80 42.95
N GLY A 221 -18.01 -10.88 43.73
CA GLY A 221 -18.91 -10.91 44.90
C GLY A 221 -18.20 -10.83 46.26
N VAL A 222 -16.86 -10.70 46.31
CA VAL A 222 -16.10 -10.78 47.59
C VAL A 222 -15.30 -9.49 47.88
N SER A 223 -15.25 -8.53 46.95
CA SER A 223 -14.41 -7.34 47.05
C SER A 223 -15.14 -6.02 47.36
N ASP A 224 -16.38 -6.06 47.82
CA ASP A 224 -17.02 -4.92 48.49
C ASP A 224 -17.26 -5.34 49.94
N ILE A 225 -16.42 -4.94 50.89
CA ILE A 225 -16.82 -3.92 51.88
C ILE A 225 -15.62 -3.12 52.46
N ASN A 226 -14.35 -3.45 52.21
CA ASN A 226 -13.24 -2.90 53.02
C ASN A 226 -12.16 -2.07 52.30
N SER A 227 -12.34 -1.63 51.04
CA SER A 227 -11.24 -0.94 50.32
C SER A 227 -11.59 0.39 49.67
N ILE A 228 -12.80 0.93 49.85
CA ILE A 228 -13.07 2.34 49.51
C ILE A 228 -12.72 3.21 50.72
N VAL A 229 -11.43 3.34 50.98
CA VAL A 229 -10.86 4.31 51.93
C VAL A 229 -9.57 4.88 51.31
N PHE A 230 -9.67 6.14 50.86
CA PHE A 230 -8.63 7.06 50.33
C PHE A 230 -8.01 6.68 48.96
N PHE A 231 -7.97 7.56 47.96
CA PHE A 231 -7.29 8.86 47.97
C PHE A 231 -7.92 9.87 46.99
N TRP A 232 -7.92 11.14 47.41
CA TRP A 232 -7.86 12.33 46.55
C TRP A 232 -6.43 12.51 46.03
#